data_AF-D9SNB5-F1
#
_entry.id   AF-D9SNB5-F1
#
_cell.length_a   1.000
_cell.length_b   1.000
_cell.length_c   1.000
_cell.angle_alpha   90.00
_cell.angle_beta   90.00
_cell.angle_gamma   90.00
#
_symmetry.space_group_name_H-M   'P 1'
#
loop_
_entity.id
_entity.type
_entity.pdbx_description
1 polymer ?
#
loop_
_entity_poly.entity_id
_entity_poly.type
_entity_poly.pdbx_seq_one_letter_code
_entity_poly.pdbx_strand_id
1 'polypeptide(L)'
;MKKTMTLIFLSIILVLICMYLNFGNFLYGSPVTIGNLIVTFLYIIIWGIILIIGIKDSNYKFMIYSCIFWFIMLLLSILTIYVDATGASASWAIPFAVLLLGQWYGLEFFFSDYLVYYMMLAFSSLVIIINITILIKRKKSV
;
A
#
# COMPACT_ATOMS: atom_id res chain seq x y z
N MET A 1 -9.69 -22.20 4.15
CA MET A 1 -9.73 -21.25 5.30
C MET A 1 -8.35 -21.01 5.92
N LYS A 2 -7.62 -22.04 6.37
CA LYS A 2 -6.27 -21.87 6.96
C LYS A 2 -5.32 -21.03 6.10
N LYS A 3 -5.15 -21.37 4.81
CA LYS A 3 -4.32 -20.61 3.86
C LYS A 3 -4.74 -19.14 3.68
N THR A 4 -6.04 -18.86 3.62
CA THR A 4 -6.56 -17.48 3.51
C THR A 4 -6.15 -16.66 4.72
N MET A 5 -6.36 -17.21 5.93
CA MET A 5 -6.00 -16.52 7.17
C MET A 5 -4.49 -16.30 7.26
N THR A 6 -3.68 -17.27 6.82
CA THR A 6 -2.22 -17.12 6.75
C THR A 6 -1.81 -15.96 5.84
N LEU A 7 -2.37 -15.86 4.63
CA LEU A 7 -2.02 -14.77 3.70
C LEU A 7 -2.43 -13.39 4.25
N ILE A 8 -3.63 -13.29 4.82
CA ILE A 8 -4.11 -12.03 5.44
C ILE A 8 -3.23 -11.67 6.65
N PHE A 9 -2.88 -12.64 7.47
CA PHE A 9 -2.04 -12.41 8.64
C PHE A 9 -0.63 -11.96 8.24
N LEU A 10 -0.05 -12.58 7.21
CA LEU A 10 1.25 -12.19 6.64
C LEU A 10 1.21 -10.75 6.08
N SER A 11 0.15 -10.36 5.36
CA SER A 11 0.03 -9.00 4.84
C SER A 11 -0.11 -7.96 5.96
N ILE A 12 -0.85 -8.27 7.03
CA ILE A 12 -0.97 -7.38 8.19
C ILE A 12 0.38 -7.24 8.91
N ILE A 13 1.08 -8.34 9.18
CA ILE A 13 2.41 -8.31 9.81
C ILE A 13 3.39 -7.50 8.96
N LEU A 14 3.38 -7.70 7.64
CA LEU A 14 4.23 -6.95 6.72
C LEU A 14 3.99 -5.44 6.84
N VAL A 15 2.72 -5.01 6.82
CA VAL A 15 2.34 -3.60 6.98
C VAL A 15 2.84 -3.06 8.32
N LEU A 16 2.64 -3.78 9.42
CA LEU A 16 3.06 -3.34 10.75
C LEU A 16 4.58 -3.24 10.92
N ILE A 17 5.33 -4.23 10.42
CA ILE A 17 6.80 -4.22 10.49
C ILE A 17 7.36 -3.07 9.66
N CYS A 18 6.94 -2.96 8.39
CA CYS A 18 7.43 -1.89 7.52
C CYS A 18 6.98 -0.50 8.00
N MET A 19 5.80 -0.39 8.61
CA MET A 19 5.35 0.84 9.27
C MET A 19 6.33 1.20 10.37
N TYR A 20 6.59 0.28 11.31
CA TYR A 20 7.48 0.53 12.43
C TYR A 20 8.88 0.95 11.99
N LEU A 21 9.43 0.30 10.96
CA LEU A 21 10.76 0.62 10.44
C LEU A 21 10.86 1.99 9.76
N ASN A 22 9.77 2.47 9.14
CA ASN A 22 9.73 3.80 8.50
C ASN A 22 9.07 4.89 9.35
N PHE A 23 8.47 4.54 10.50
CA PHE A 23 7.57 5.40 11.27
C PHE A 23 8.18 6.77 11.61
N GLY A 24 9.39 6.77 12.18
CA GLY A 24 10.06 7.99 12.60
C GLY A 24 10.34 8.93 11.43
N ASN A 25 11.00 8.42 10.38
CA ASN A 25 11.41 9.26 9.26
C ASN A 25 10.20 9.78 8.47
N PHE A 26 9.16 8.96 8.30
CA PHE A 26 7.92 9.36 7.64
C PHE A 26 7.15 10.42 8.44
N LEU A 27 6.94 10.22 9.75
CA LEU A 27 6.14 11.13 10.57
C LEU A 27 6.80 12.49 10.76
N TYR A 28 8.13 12.52 10.91
CA TYR A 28 8.87 13.76 11.13
C TYR A 28 9.35 14.44 9.84
N GLY A 29 9.03 13.89 8.66
CA GLY A 29 9.49 14.43 7.38
C GLY A 29 11.01 14.54 7.31
N SER A 30 11.71 13.55 7.87
CA SER A 30 13.18 13.53 7.85
C SER A 30 13.70 13.35 6.41
N PRO A 31 15.01 13.46 6.15
CA PRO A 31 15.55 13.04 4.86
C PRO A 31 15.47 11.52 4.69
N VAL A 32 15.05 11.04 3.51
CA VAL A 32 15.06 9.61 3.19
C VAL A 32 16.48 9.04 3.24
N THR A 33 16.60 7.85 3.83
CA THR A 33 17.84 7.08 3.87
C THR A 33 17.77 5.83 2.99
N ILE A 34 18.93 5.24 2.70
CA ILE A 34 19.04 3.93 2.01
C ILE A 34 18.26 2.85 2.79
N GLY A 35 18.20 2.93 4.12
CA GLY A 35 17.43 2.00 4.94
C GLY A 35 15.93 2.06 4.63
N ASN A 36 15.37 3.26 4.47
CA ASN A 36 13.96 3.44 4.10
C ASN A 36 13.68 2.87 2.71
N LEU A 37 14.59 3.09 1.77
CA LEU A 37 14.50 2.55 0.42
C LEU A 37 14.46 1.01 0.41
N ILE A 38 15.34 0.37 1.21
CA ILE A 38 15.35 -1.09 1.36
C ILE A 38 14.03 -1.60 1.94
N VAL A 39 13.50 -0.94 2.98
CA VAL A 39 12.21 -1.31 3.60
C VAL A 39 11.08 -1.24 2.57
N THR A 40 11.04 -0.18 1.76
CA THR A 40 10.02 -0.02 0.71
C THR A 40 10.14 -1.08 -0.38
N PHE A 41 11.35 -1.41 -0.84
CA PHE A 41 11.53 -2.48 -1.83
C PHE A 41 11.14 -3.86 -1.29
N LEU A 42 11.55 -4.19 -0.06
CA LEU A 42 11.13 -5.44 0.58
C LEU A 42 9.62 -5.51 0.74
N TYR A 43 8.98 -4.40 1.12
CA TYR A 43 7.53 -4.30 1.20
C TYR A 43 6.86 -4.62 -0.13
N ILE A 44 7.31 -4.00 -1.23
CA ILE A 44 6.78 -4.24 -2.58
C ILE A 44 6.97 -5.70 -3.01
N ILE A 45 8.18 -6.26 -2.82
CA ILE A 45 8.50 -7.63 -3.20
C ILE A 45 7.63 -8.64 -2.45
N ILE A 46 7.52 -8.50 -1.12
CA ILE A 46 6.74 -9.42 -0.31
C ILE A 46 5.25 -9.30 -0.65
N TRP A 47 4.72 -8.09 -0.84
CA TRP A 47 3.34 -7.91 -1.31
C TRP A 47 3.09 -8.57 -2.66
N GLY A 48 4.02 -8.42 -3.61
CA GLY A 48 3.98 -9.08 -4.90
C GLY A 48 3.89 -10.60 -4.76
N ILE A 49 4.73 -11.20 -3.90
CA ILE A 49 4.72 -12.64 -3.62
C ILE A 49 3.37 -13.07 -3.01
N ILE A 50 2.87 -12.37 -2.00
CA ILE A 50 1.59 -12.70 -1.34
C ILE A 50 0.44 -12.63 -2.36
N LEU A 51 0.41 -11.61 -3.22
CA LEU A 51 -0.59 -11.47 -4.28
C LEU A 51 -0.51 -12.61 -5.30
N ILE A 52 0.69 -12.94 -5.79
CA ILE A 52 0.89 -14.04 -6.76
C ILE A 52 0.41 -15.36 -6.17
N ILE A 53 0.77 -15.67 -4.92
CA ILE A 53 0.30 -16.89 -4.24
C ILE A 53 -1.21 -16.88 -4.11
N GLY A 54 -1.80 -15.77 -3.65
CA GLY A 54 -3.25 -15.63 -3.50
C GLY A 54 -4.03 -15.81 -4.81
N ILE A 55 -3.50 -15.30 -5.92
CA ILE A 55 -4.07 -15.43 -7.27
C ILE A 55 -3.95 -16.87 -7.78
N LYS A 56 -2.76 -17.48 -7.65
CA LYS A 56 -2.48 -18.86 -8.08
C LYS A 56 -3.35 -19.88 -7.34
N ASP A 57 -3.48 -19.71 -6.02
CA ASP A 57 -4.33 -20.56 -5.17
C ASP A 57 -5.84 -20.26 -5.36
N SER A 58 -6.20 -19.34 -6.26
CA SER A 58 -7.58 -18.95 -6.52
C SER A 58 -8.37 -18.53 -5.30
N ASN A 59 -7.70 -17.89 -4.35
CA ASN A 59 -8.27 -17.57 -3.06
C ASN A 59 -9.14 -16.31 -3.14
N TYR A 60 -10.41 -16.49 -3.53
CA TYR A 60 -11.37 -15.41 -3.73
C TYR A 60 -11.49 -14.46 -2.52
N LYS A 61 -11.53 -15.02 -1.30
CA LYS A 61 -11.61 -14.23 -0.06
C LYS A 61 -10.39 -13.32 0.11
N PHE A 62 -9.19 -13.85 -0.16
CA PHE A 62 -7.96 -13.06 -0.10
C PHE A 62 -7.89 -12.00 -1.20
N MET A 63 -8.39 -12.31 -2.40
CA MET A 63 -8.47 -11.33 -3.50
C MET A 63 -9.41 -10.16 -3.16
N ILE A 64 -10.58 -10.42 -2.55
CA ILE A 64 -11.46 -9.35 -2.05
C ILE A 64 -10.75 -8.53 -0.99
N TYR A 65 -10.14 -9.18 0.02
CA TYR A 65 -9.37 -8.49 1.06
C TYR A 65 -8.32 -7.56 0.46
N SER A 66 -7.54 -8.07 -0.50
CA SER A 66 -6.51 -7.29 -1.19
C SER A 66 -7.12 -6.12 -1.94
N CYS A 67 -8.23 -6.31 -2.66
CA CYS A 67 -8.93 -5.23 -3.35
C CYS A 67 -9.37 -4.12 -2.39
N ILE A 68 -9.94 -4.47 -1.23
CA ILE A 68 -10.34 -3.51 -0.19
C ILE A 68 -9.11 -2.78 0.36
N PHE A 69 -8.03 -3.51 0.67
CA PHE A 69 -6.78 -2.92 1.15
C PHE A 69 -6.23 -1.86 0.17
N TRP A 70 -6.09 -2.23 -1.11
CA TRP A 70 -5.58 -1.32 -2.14
C TRP A 70 -6.55 -0.17 -2.44
N PHE A 71 -7.86 -0.39 -2.27
CA PHE A 71 -8.85 0.69 -2.38
C PHE A 71 -8.70 1.73 -1.26
N ILE A 72 -8.47 1.30 -0.01
CA ILE A 72 -8.19 2.22 1.10
C ILE A 72 -6.88 2.98 0.85
N MET A 73 -5.84 2.29 0.37
CA MET A 73 -4.58 2.93 -0.05
C MET A 73 -4.79 4.02 -1.10
N LEU A 74 -5.64 3.75 -2.10
CA LEU A 74 -5.99 4.71 -3.15
C LEU A 74 -6.69 5.94 -2.55
N LEU A 75 -7.69 5.75 -1.69
CA LEU A 75 -8.40 6.85 -1.05
C LEU A 75 -7.48 7.73 -0.21
N LEU A 76 -6.58 7.12 0.57
CA LEU A 76 -5.60 7.86 1.37
C LEU A 76 -4.61 8.61 0.49
N SER A 77 -4.13 8.00 -0.60
CA SER A 77 -3.22 8.67 -1.53
C SER A 77 -3.88 9.88 -2.19
N ILE A 78 -5.14 9.76 -2.63
CA ILE A 78 -5.92 10.87 -3.19
C ILE A 78 -6.16 11.97 -2.14
N LEU A 79 -6.49 11.58 -0.91
CA LEU A 79 -6.67 12.54 0.18
C LEU A 79 -5.39 13.32 0.46
N THR A 80 -4.24 12.65 0.48
CA THR A 80 -2.95 13.32 0.68
C THR A 80 -2.62 14.28 -0.46
N ILE A 81 -2.86 13.88 -1.72
CA ILE A 81 -2.72 14.79 -2.88
C ILE A 81 -3.62 16.02 -2.72
N TYR A 82 -4.88 15.83 -2.31
CA TYR A 82 -5.81 16.93 -2.11
C TYR A 82 -5.34 17.89 -1.01
N VAL A 83 -4.90 17.36 0.13
CA VAL A 83 -4.36 18.13 1.26
C VAL A 83 -3.15 18.95 0.82
N ASP A 84 -2.21 18.32 0.12
CA ASP A 84 -0.99 18.96 -0.37
C ASP A 84 -1.29 20.07 -1.39
N ALA A 85 -2.21 19.80 -2.34
CA ALA A 85 -2.56 20.75 -3.38
C ALA A 85 -3.39 21.96 -2.90
N THR A 86 -4.17 21.80 -1.82
CA THR A 86 -5.10 22.84 -1.34
C THR A 86 -4.68 23.50 -0.02
N GLY A 87 -3.71 22.92 0.70
CA GLY A 87 -3.38 23.31 2.06
C GLY A 87 -4.47 22.98 3.10
N ALA A 88 -5.47 22.18 2.74
CA ALA A 88 -6.52 21.76 3.66
C ALA A 88 -5.97 20.87 4.79
N SER A 89 -6.52 20.98 6.00
CA SER A 89 -6.10 20.12 7.12
C SER A 89 -6.88 18.81 7.14
N ALA A 90 -6.18 17.67 7.24
CA ALA A 90 -6.78 16.36 7.46
C ALA A 90 -6.10 15.60 8.60
N SER A 91 -5.91 16.25 9.76
CA SER A 91 -5.18 15.68 10.90
C SER A 91 -5.77 14.36 11.42
N TRP A 92 -7.08 14.15 11.24
CA TRP A 92 -7.76 12.90 11.56
C TRP A 92 -7.27 11.72 10.71
N ALA A 93 -6.71 11.98 9.53
CA ALA A 93 -6.23 10.96 8.60
C ALA A 93 -4.78 10.52 8.90
N ILE A 94 -4.04 11.24 9.75
CA ILE A 94 -2.61 10.98 10.04
C ILE A 94 -2.37 9.54 10.51
N PRO A 95 -3.13 8.96 11.47
CA PRO A 95 -2.89 7.58 11.90
C PRO A 95 -3.00 6.57 10.76
N PHE A 96 -3.91 6.81 9.82
CA PHE A 96 -4.11 5.94 8.65
C PHE A 96 -3.01 6.13 7.61
N ALA A 97 -2.59 7.38 7.37
CA ALA A 97 -1.46 7.68 6.49
C ALA A 97 -0.17 7.03 7.00
N VAL A 98 0.11 7.11 8.30
CA VAL A 98 1.26 6.44 8.90
C VAL A 98 1.15 4.92 8.79
N LEU A 99 -0.03 4.37 9.07
CA LEU A 99 -0.26 2.92 9.02
C LEU A 99 -0.12 2.34 7.62
N LEU A 100 -0.48 3.08 6.57
CA LEU A 100 -0.67 2.51 5.23
C LEU A 100 0.24 3.14 4.15
N LEU A 101 0.62 4.40 4.29
CA LEU A 101 1.50 5.10 3.35
C LEU A 101 2.97 5.11 3.81
N GLY A 102 3.25 5.01 5.12
CA GLY A 102 4.61 5.12 5.65
C GLY A 102 5.61 4.08 5.11
N GLN A 103 5.14 2.90 4.70
CA GLN A 103 5.98 1.86 4.10
C GLN A 103 6.56 2.26 2.74
N TRP A 104 5.94 3.23 2.07
CA TRP A 104 6.32 3.70 0.75
C TRP A 104 7.29 4.88 0.76
N TYR A 105 7.57 5.42 1.95
CA TYR A 105 8.41 6.59 2.17
C TYR A 105 9.79 6.51 1.48
N GLY A 106 10.38 5.31 1.34
CA GLY A 106 11.63 5.13 0.62
C GLY A 106 11.58 5.56 -0.85
N LEU A 107 10.41 5.64 -1.49
CA LEU A 107 10.27 6.14 -2.86
C LEU A 107 10.60 7.64 -2.99
N GLU A 108 10.49 8.43 -1.93
CA GLU A 108 10.90 9.85 -1.94
C GLU A 108 12.42 9.99 -2.20
N PHE A 109 13.20 8.91 -2.11
CA PHE A 109 14.58 8.89 -2.62
C PHE A 109 14.67 9.26 -4.11
N PHE A 110 13.65 8.91 -4.91
CA PHE A 110 13.60 9.15 -6.36
C PHE A 110 12.77 10.37 -6.74
N PHE A 111 11.88 10.83 -5.85
CA PHE A 111 10.94 11.92 -6.13
C PHE A 111 11.24 13.08 -5.20
N SER A 112 11.67 14.21 -5.77
CA SER A 112 11.85 15.47 -5.04
C SER A 112 10.53 16.19 -4.71
N ASP A 113 9.42 15.74 -5.30
CA ASP A 113 8.10 16.34 -5.15
C ASP A 113 7.13 15.33 -4.51
N TYR A 114 6.59 15.70 -3.34
CA TYR A 114 5.65 14.89 -2.57
C TYR A 114 4.36 14.58 -3.36
N LEU A 115 3.87 15.52 -4.16
CA LEU A 115 2.66 15.37 -4.95
C LEU A 115 2.85 14.29 -6.01
N VAL A 116 4.01 14.27 -6.69
CA VAL A 116 4.35 13.24 -7.67
C VAL A 116 4.44 11.86 -7.01
N TYR A 117 5.04 11.78 -5.82
CA TYR A 117 5.13 10.54 -5.05
C TYR A 117 3.74 9.95 -4.74
N TYR A 118 2.81 10.75 -4.19
CA TYR A 118 1.46 10.27 -3.89
C TYR A 118 0.63 9.96 -5.14
N MET A 119 0.87 10.66 -6.26
CA MET A 119 0.26 10.31 -7.56
C MET A 119 0.69 8.93 -8.04
N MET A 120 1.97 8.57 -7.88
CA MET A 120 2.47 7.24 -8.22
C MET A 120 1.85 6.15 -7.33
N LEU A 121 1.65 6.43 -6.05
CA LEU A 121 0.95 5.52 -5.13
C LEU A 121 -0.52 5.32 -5.48
N ALA A 122 -1.23 6.41 -5.81
CA ALA A 122 -2.60 6.34 -6.29
C ALA A 122 -2.68 5.51 -7.58
N PHE A 123 -1.80 5.78 -8.55
CA PHE A 123 -1.78 5.07 -9.82
C PHE A 123 -1.50 3.57 -9.65
N SER A 124 -0.47 3.20 -8.88
CA SER A 124 -0.13 1.80 -8.61
C SER A 124 -1.25 1.05 -7.88
N SER A 125 -1.87 1.68 -6.89
CA SER A 125 -3.03 1.13 -6.18
C SER A 125 -4.20 0.87 -7.13
N LEU A 126 -4.49 1.83 -8.02
CA LEU A 126 -5.54 1.69 -9.03
C LEU A 126 -5.26 0.53 -9.99
N VAL A 127 -4.03 0.40 -10.49
CA VAL A 127 -3.62 -0.71 -11.37
C VAL A 127 -3.84 -2.05 -10.68
N ILE A 128 -3.46 -2.19 -9.41
CA ILE A 128 -3.63 -3.43 -8.65
C ILE A 128 -5.13 -3.75 -8.47
N ILE A 129 -5.95 -2.77 -8.10
CA ILE A 129 -7.41 -2.93 -7.94
C ILE A 129 -8.05 -3.42 -9.24
N ILE A 130 -7.71 -2.80 -10.38
CA ILE A 130 -8.25 -3.17 -11.69
C ILE A 130 -7.89 -4.62 -12.02
N ASN A 131 -6.62 -5.00 -11.87
CA ASN A 131 -6.16 -6.36 -12.15
C ASN A 131 -6.86 -7.40 -11.27
N ILE A 132 -6.96 -7.16 -9.96
CA ILE A 132 -7.65 -8.06 -9.03
C ILE A 132 -9.13 -8.19 -9.38
N THR A 133 -9.79 -7.07 -9.72
CA THR A 133 -11.21 -7.05 -10.07
C THR A 133 -11.50 -7.82 -11.36
N ILE A 134 -10.64 -7.67 -12.39
CA ILE A 134 -10.74 -8.45 -13.63
C ILE A 134 -10.61 -9.95 -13.32
N LEU A 135 -9.64 -10.33 -12.50
CA LEU A 135 -9.41 -11.73 -12.12
C LEU A 135 -10.59 -12.31 -11.32
N ILE A 136 -11.18 -11.51 -10.42
CA ILE A 136 -12.40 -11.87 -9.68
C ILE A 136 -13.57 -12.12 -10.64
N LYS A 137 -13.81 -11.22 -11.60
CA LYS A 137 -14.91 -11.35 -12.57
C LYS A 137 -14.75 -12.61 -13.42
N ARG A 138 -13.54 -12.88 -13.92
CA ARG A 138 -13.24 -14.08 -14.73
C ARG A 138 -13.53 -15.39 -14.00
N LYS A 139 -13.35 -15.44 -12.68
CA LYS A 139 -13.63 -16.65 -11.88
C LYS A 139 -15.09 -16.81 -11.49
N LYS A 140 -15.89 -15.75 -11.55
CA LYS A 140 -17.35 -15.82 -11.32
C LYS A 140 -18.12 -16.30 -12.55
N SER A 141 -17.51 -16.16 -13.75
CA SER A 141 -18.09 -16.57 -15.03
C SER A 141 -17.74 -18.00 -15.46
N VAL A 142 -16.93 -18.72 -14.68
CA VAL A 142 -16.60 -20.14 -14.86
C VAL A 142 -17.32 -20.93 -13.76
#